data_AF-A0A560QJI5-F1
#
_entry.id   AF-A0A560QJI5-F1
#
_cell.length_a   1.000
_cell.length_b   1.000
_cell.length_c   1.000
_cell.angle_alpha   90.00
_cell.angle_beta   90.00
_cell.angle_gamma   90.00
#
_symmetry.space_group_name_H-M   'P 1'
#
loop_
_entity.id
_entity.type
_entity.pdbx_description
1 polymer ?
#
loop_
_entity_poly.entity_id
_entity_poly.type
_entity_poly.pdbx_seq_one_letter_code
_entity_poly.pdbx_strand_id
1 'polypeptide(L)'
;MGLVQVLNPTAVFCNDRERYYTMLSVADTGTTEGLEAWCIYVLKGVKDEIAKVDRLTDYAYLKHSILTPAVTFARQREWITKTEEAVLNKSITDRIVKSADLASVLPDLSGSQRTYLIKKLVSQGMLLPINEGARQYTIGFSNNYLMRGVIKGLREQGFIPQPLENP
;
A
#
# COMPACT_ATOMS: atom_id res chain seq x y z
N MET A 1 -7.54 -8.96 -18.45
CA MET A 1 -6.14 -8.67 -18.07
C MET A 1 -5.78 -9.64 -16.96
N GLY A 2 -4.87 -10.58 -17.22
CA GLY A 2 -4.79 -11.87 -16.52
C GLY A 2 -4.21 -11.80 -15.11
N LEU A 3 -4.86 -12.49 -14.17
CA LEU A 3 -4.49 -12.67 -12.76
C LEU A 3 -3.06 -13.23 -12.54
N VAL A 4 -2.47 -13.84 -13.57
CA VAL A 4 -1.18 -14.58 -13.46
C VAL A 4 0.04 -13.65 -13.41
N GLN A 5 -0.06 -12.38 -13.84
CA GLN A 5 1.08 -11.46 -13.84
C GLN A 5 1.43 -10.90 -12.44
N VAL A 6 0.55 -11.07 -11.45
CA VAL A 6 0.75 -10.51 -10.10
C VAL A 6 1.50 -11.48 -9.16
N LEU A 7 1.63 -12.75 -9.55
CA LEU A 7 2.36 -13.73 -8.77
C LEU A 7 3.85 -13.66 -9.11
N ASN A 8 4.61 -12.99 -8.25
CA ASN A 8 6.06 -13.03 -8.28
C ASN A 8 6.52 -14.34 -7.59
N PRO A 9 7.20 -15.27 -8.29
CA PRO A 9 7.74 -16.50 -7.66
C PRO A 9 8.67 -16.18 -6.48
N THR A 10 9.36 -15.04 -6.53
CA THR A 10 10.19 -14.54 -5.42
C THR A 10 9.36 -14.30 -4.16
N ALA A 11 8.11 -13.85 -4.29
CA ALA A 11 7.23 -13.63 -3.13
C ALA A 11 6.75 -14.96 -2.53
N VAL A 12 6.59 -16.00 -3.36
CA VAL A 12 6.24 -17.35 -2.92
C VAL A 12 7.42 -18.04 -2.22
N PHE A 13 8.62 -17.92 -2.77
CA PHE A 13 9.76 -18.79 -2.39
C PHE A 13 10.91 -18.08 -1.66
N CYS A 14 11.14 -16.80 -1.90
CA CYS A 14 12.31 -16.10 -1.34
C CYS A 14 12.01 -15.33 -0.04
N ASN A 15 10.76 -15.32 0.43
CA ASN A 15 10.40 -14.76 1.74
C ASN A 15 11.03 -15.55 2.90
N ASP A 16 11.27 -16.86 2.73
CA ASP A 16 11.95 -17.73 3.70
C ASP A 16 12.84 -18.73 2.95
N ARG A 17 14.11 -18.35 2.77
CA ARG A 17 15.08 -19.14 1.99
C ARG A 17 15.42 -20.46 2.66
N GLU A 18 15.50 -20.49 3.98
CA GLU A 18 15.81 -21.71 4.74
C GLU A 18 14.71 -22.75 4.57
N ARG A 19 13.45 -22.32 4.68
CA ARG A 19 12.31 -23.19 4.46
C ARG A 19 12.22 -23.67 3.02
N TYR A 20 12.51 -22.82 2.04
CA TYR A 20 12.58 -23.22 0.64
C TYR A 20 13.60 -24.35 0.43
N TYR A 21 14.83 -24.18 0.91
CA TYR A 21 15.87 -25.21 0.76
C TYR A 21 15.56 -26.49 1.52
N THR A 22 14.93 -26.38 2.71
CA THR A 22 14.49 -27.54 3.48
C THR A 22 13.44 -28.34 2.71
N MET A 23 12.42 -27.68 2.15
CA MET A 23 11.38 -28.33 1.36
C MET A 23 11.92 -28.90 0.05
N LEU A 24 12.90 -28.24 -0.57
CA LEU A 24 13.58 -28.74 -1.76
C LEU A 24 14.36 -30.02 -1.44
N SER A 25 15.11 -30.05 -0.33
CA SER A 25 15.83 -31.25 0.11
C SER A 25 14.90 -32.43 0.41
N VAL A 26 13.67 -32.17 0.89
CA VAL A 26 12.64 -33.21 1.07
C VAL A 26 12.17 -33.76 -0.27
N ALA A 27 11.98 -32.88 -1.27
CA ALA A 27 11.63 -33.29 -2.63
C ALA A 27 12.73 -34.12 -3.29
N ASP A 28 14.00 -33.75 -3.07
CA ASP A 28 15.18 -34.43 -3.63
C ASP A 28 15.34 -35.89 -3.17
N THR A 29 14.63 -36.31 -2.12
CA THR A 29 14.56 -37.73 -1.73
C THR A 29 13.90 -38.61 -2.79
N GLY A 30 13.13 -38.02 -3.71
CA GLY A 30 12.44 -38.73 -4.80
C GLY A 30 11.29 -39.62 -4.34
N THR A 31 10.94 -39.59 -3.05
CA THR A 31 9.83 -40.34 -2.49
C THR A 31 8.48 -39.72 -2.87
N THR A 32 7.43 -40.53 -2.96
CA THR A 32 6.06 -40.04 -3.21
C THR A 32 5.66 -39.02 -2.17
N GLU A 33 5.96 -39.28 -0.90
CA GLU A 33 5.67 -38.42 0.24
C GLU A 33 6.45 -37.10 0.15
N GLY A 34 7.72 -37.15 -0.25
CA GLY A 34 8.55 -35.96 -0.43
C GLY A 34 8.05 -35.05 -1.56
N LEU A 35 7.65 -35.64 -2.68
CA LEU A 35 7.06 -34.92 -3.80
C LEU A 35 5.68 -34.33 -3.46
N GLU A 36 4.85 -35.06 -2.71
CA GLU A 36 3.56 -34.56 -2.22
C GLU A 36 3.75 -33.37 -1.28
N ALA A 37 4.67 -33.49 -0.31
CA ALA A 37 4.99 -32.41 0.63
C ALA A 37 5.49 -31.16 -0.11
N TRP A 38 6.30 -31.33 -1.15
CA TRP A 38 6.74 -30.25 -2.03
C TRP A 38 5.57 -29.58 -2.74
N CYS A 39 4.66 -30.37 -3.34
CA CYS A 39 3.48 -29.83 -4.04
C CYS A 39 2.59 -29.02 -3.09
N ILE A 40 2.33 -29.53 -1.87
CA ILE A 40 1.54 -28.82 -0.86
C ILE A 40 2.21 -27.50 -0.47
N TYR A 41 3.52 -27.51 -0.25
CA TYR A 41 4.28 -26.30 0.08
C TYR A 41 4.17 -25.24 -1.03
N VAL A 42 4.39 -25.62 -2.29
CA VAL A 42 4.30 -24.73 -3.44
C VAL A 42 2.88 -24.17 -3.58
N LEU A 43 1.86 -25.03 -3.58
CA LEU A 43 0.47 -24.62 -3.74
C LEU A 43 0.00 -23.70 -2.61
N LYS A 44 0.44 -23.97 -1.38
CA LYS A 44 0.15 -23.11 -0.24
C LYS A 44 0.78 -21.73 -0.41
N GLY A 45 2.06 -21.66 -0.80
CA GLY A 45 2.72 -20.40 -1.05
C GLY A 45 2.04 -19.58 -2.16
N VAL A 46 1.65 -20.24 -3.27
CA VAL A 46 0.89 -19.58 -4.34
C VAL A 46 -0.45 -19.05 -3.82
N LYS A 47 -1.20 -19.87 -3.08
CA LYS A 47 -2.48 -19.46 -2.47
C LYS A 47 -2.30 -18.25 -1.55
N ASP A 48 -1.27 -18.25 -0.72
CA ASP A 48 -1.01 -17.18 0.24
C ASP A 48 -0.65 -15.87 -0.48
N GLU A 49 0.11 -15.93 -1.57
CA GLU A 49 0.41 -14.75 -2.39
C GLU A 49 -0.81 -14.23 -3.15
N ILE A 50 -1.67 -15.09 -3.69
CA ILE A 50 -2.97 -14.68 -4.27
C ILE A 50 -3.80 -13.95 -3.21
N ALA A 51 -3.92 -14.52 -2.01
CA ALA A 51 -4.67 -13.92 -0.92
C ALA A 51 -4.11 -12.57 -0.46
N LYS A 52 -2.79 -12.34 -0.57
CA LYS A 52 -2.19 -11.01 -0.34
C LYS A 52 -2.60 -10.03 -1.42
N VAL A 53 -2.52 -10.41 -2.69
CA VAL A 53 -2.95 -9.57 -3.82
C VAL A 53 -4.42 -9.19 -3.67
N ASP A 54 -5.28 -10.16 -3.38
CA ASP A 54 -6.72 -9.93 -3.17
C ASP A 54 -6.97 -8.86 -2.10
N ARG A 55 -6.28 -8.95 -0.95
CA ARG A 55 -6.38 -7.95 0.12
C ARG A 55 -5.89 -6.57 -0.30
N LEU A 56 -4.81 -6.46 -1.08
CA LEU A 56 -4.34 -5.15 -1.58
C LEU A 56 -5.26 -4.53 -2.63
N THR A 57 -6.00 -5.36 -3.36
CA THR A 57 -7.02 -4.88 -4.31
C THR A 57 -8.33 -4.47 -3.63
N ASP A 58 -8.57 -4.92 -2.39
CA ASP A 58 -9.67 -4.43 -1.57
C ASP A 58 -9.35 -3.04 -1.02
N TYR A 59 -10.02 -2.03 -1.59
CA TYR A 59 -9.85 -0.65 -1.16
C TYR A 59 -10.28 -0.38 0.28
N ALA A 60 -11.29 -1.08 0.80
CA ALA A 60 -11.74 -0.89 2.18
C ALA A 60 -10.64 -1.32 3.16
N TYR A 61 -10.03 -2.48 2.89
CA TYR A 61 -8.86 -2.95 3.61
C TYR A 61 -7.67 -1.99 3.46
N LEU A 62 -7.32 -1.60 2.23
CA LEU A 62 -6.22 -0.69 1.95
C LEU A 62 -6.40 0.66 2.68
N LYS A 63 -7.61 1.22 2.63
CA LYS A 63 -7.98 2.47 3.32
C LYS A 63 -7.77 2.37 4.83
N HIS A 64 -8.28 1.31 5.45
CA HIS A 64 -8.29 1.16 6.90
C HIS A 64 -6.91 0.76 7.45
N SER A 65 -6.26 -0.20 6.81
CA SER A 65 -5.04 -0.83 7.34
C SER A 65 -3.76 -0.14 6.88
N ILE A 66 -3.79 0.65 5.80
CA ILE A 66 -2.56 1.23 5.20
C ILE A 66 -2.70 2.74 4.99
N LEU A 67 -3.67 3.22 4.22
CA LEU A 67 -3.69 4.63 3.79
C LEU A 67 -3.98 5.60 4.92
N THR A 68 -5.03 5.35 5.70
CA THR A 68 -5.39 6.22 6.84
C THR A 68 -4.28 6.20 7.90
N PRO A 69 -3.76 5.02 8.33
CA PRO A 69 -2.61 4.97 9.24
C PRO A 69 -1.37 5.68 8.71
N ALA A 70 -1.10 5.65 7.40
CA ALA A 70 0.03 6.35 6.81
C ALA A 70 -0.08 7.88 6.95
N VAL A 71 -1.27 8.44 6.74
CA VAL A 71 -1.54 9.87 6.95
C VAL A 71 -1.42 10.22 8.44
N THR A 72 -2.03 9.41 9.33
CA THR A 72 -1.92 9.60 10.78
C THR A 72 -0.46 9.55 11.25
N PHE A 73 0.34 8.62 10.73
CA PHE A 73 1.76 8.53 11.04
C PHE A 73 2.53 9.79 10.62
N ALA A 74 2.28 10.30 9.41
CA ALA A 74 2.89 11.55 8.94
C ALA A 74 2.47 12.75 9.81
N ARG A 75 1.22 12.78 10.28
CA ARG A 75 0.73 13.81 11.21
C ARG A 75 1.40 13.73 12.58
N GLN A 76 1.51 12.54 13.16
CA GLN A 76 2.15 12.29 14.45
C GLN A 76 3.64 12.67 14.44
N ARG A 77 4.30 12.55 13.28
CA ARG A 77 5.68 12.99 13.06
C ARG A 77 5.81 14.47 12.70
N GLU A 78 4.71 15.21 12.71
CA GLU A 78 4.62 16.64 12.36
C GLU A 78 5.11 16.98 10.95
N TRP A 79 5.16 16.01 10.04
CA TRP A 79 5.53 16.22 8.64
C TRP A 79 4.42 16.88 7.82
N ILE A 80 3.18 16.79 8.30
CA ILE A 80 2.01 17.45 7.74
C ILE A 80 1.23 18.15 8.86
N THR A 81 0.54 19.21 8.48
CA THR A 81 -0.38 19.98 9.34
C THR A 81 -1.73 19.29 9.49
N LYS A 82 -2.54 19.71 10.48
CA LYS A 82 -3.92 19.23 10.64
C LYS A 82 -4.79 19.50 9.40
N THR A 83 -4.60 20.67 8.77
CA THR A 83 -5.30 21.06 7.55
C THR A 83 -4.97 20.11 6.40
N GLU A 84 -3.69 19.78 6.21
CA GLU A 84 -3.24 18.86 5.16
C GLU A 84 -3.74 17.43 5.43
N GLU A 85 -3.68 16.96 6.67
CA GLU A 85 -4.28 15.67 7.09
C GLU A 85 -5.77 15.57 6.73
N ALA A 86 -6.56 16.62 7.00
CA ALA A 86 -7.98 16.65 6.68
C ALA A 86 -8.24 16.49 5.17
N VAL A 87 -7.44 17.16 4.32
CA VAL A 87 -7.53 17.03 2.86
C VAL A 87 -7.16 15.63 2.39
N LEU A 88 -6.08 15.06 2.94
CA LEU A 88 -5.60 13.72 2.56
C LEU A 88 -6.58 12.63 2.99
N ASN A 89 -7.16 12.73 4.19
CA ASN A 89 -8.19 11.78 4.64
C ASN A 89 -9.48 11.90 3.82
N LYS A 90 -9.84 13.12 3.38
CA LYS A 90 -10.96 13.34 2.47
C LYS A 90 -10.69 12.74 1.10
N SER A 91 -9.47 12.88 0.56
CA SER A 91 -9.10 12.28 -0.73
C SER A 91 -9.02 10.74 -0.67
N ILE A 92 -8.61 10.15 0.45
CA ILE A 92 -8.71 8.70 0.69
C ILE A 92 -10.17 8.26 0.78
N THR A 93 -11.05 9.04 1.41
CA THR A 93 -12.44 8.63 1.58
C THR A 93 -13.23 8.72 0.29
N ASP A 94 -13.08 9.82 -0.44
CA ASP A 94 -13.85 10.09 -1.64
C ASP A 94 -13.18 9.54 -2.91
N ARG A 95 -11.91 9.10 -2.80
CA ARG A 95 -10.99 8.66 -3.88
C ARG A 95 -10.61 9.74 -4.89
N ILE A 96 -11.55 10.60 -5.24
CA ILE A 96 -11.39 11.74 -6.13
C ILE A 96 -12.02 12.94 -5.46
N VAL A 97 -11.26 14.02 -5.31
CA VAL A 97 -11.72 15.28 -4.72
C VAL A 97 -11.46 16.46 -5.66
N LYS A 98 -12.35 17.43 -5.63
CA LYS A 98 -12.15 18.79 -6.18
C LYS A 98 -12.21 19.82 -5.04
N SER A 99 -11.82 21.06 -5.35
CA SER A 99 -11.81 22.17 -4.37
C SER A 99 -13.13 22.39 -3.63
N ALA A 100 -14.26 22.12 -4.29
CA ALA A 100 -15.59 22.24 -3.69
C ALA A 100 -15.84 21.17 -2.60
N ASP A 101 -15.37 19.94 -2.79
CA ASP A 101 -15.61 18.83 -1.86
C ASP A 101 -14.87 19.02 -0.54
N LEU A 102 -13.77 19.79 -0.57
CA LEU A 102 -12.99 20.13 0.61
C LEU A 102 -13.70 21.15 1.52
N ALA A 103 -14.80 21.77 1.09
CA ALA A 103 -15.56 22.69 1.93
C ALA A 103 -16.14 22.02 3.19
N SER A 104 -16.46 20.72 3.11
CA SER A 104 -17.01 19.99 4.26
C SER A 104 -15.98 19.71 5.36
N VAL A 105 -14.69 19.68 5.01
CA VAL A 105 -13.59 19.41 5.97
C VAL A 105 -12.78 20.66 6.30
N LEU A 106 -12.91 21.72 5.49
CA LEU A 106 -12.26 23.02 5.65
C LEU A 106 -13.28 24.15 5.46
N PRO A 107 -14.27 24.28 6.36
CA PRO A 107 -15.35 25.26 6.24
C PRO A 107 -14.84 26.70 6.34
N ASP A 108 -13.77 26.93 7.12
CA ASP A 108 -13.22 28.27 7.38
C ASP A 108 -12.38 28.82 6.21
N LEU A 109 -12.07 27.99 5.21
CA LEU A 109 -11.32 28.43 4.03
C LEU A 109 -12.26 28.86 2.91
N SER A 110 -11.90 29.93 2.22
CA SER A 110 -12.50 30.30 0.95
C SER A 110 -12.17 29.29 -0.16
N GLY A 111 -12.95 29.29 -1.25
CA GLY A 111 -12.67 28.45 -2.43
C GLY A 111 -11.28 28.71 -3.03
N SER A 112 -10.82 29.96 -3.00
CA SER A 112 -9.48 30.35 -3.46
C SER A 112 -8.39 29.78 -2.55
N GLN A 113 -8.56 29.84 -1.23
CA GLN A 113 -7.62 29.24 -0.27
C GLN A 113 -7.54 27.71 -0.41
N ARG A 114 -8.69 27.03 -0.58
CA ARG A 114 -8.71 25.57 -0.85
C ARG A 114 -7.99 25.22 -2.15
N THR A 115 -8.17 26.03 -3.19
CA THR A 115 -7.47 25.84 -4.47
C THR A 115 -5.95 26.03 -4.32
N TYR A 116 -5.50 27.02 -3.56
CA TYR A 116 -4.09 27.22 -3.26
C TYR A 116 -3.50 26.04 -2.47
N LEU A 117 -4.22 25.55 -1.46
CA LEU A 117 -3.81 24.39 -0.67
C LEU A 117 -3.67 23.13 -1.55
N ILE A 118 -4.63 22.87 -2.44
CA ILE A 118 -4.54 21.76 -3.41
C ILE A 118 -3.29 21.91 -4.27
N LYS A 119 -3.02 23.10 -4.83
CA LYS A 119 -1.82 23.34 -5.64
C LYS A 119 -0.53 23.06 -4.87
N LYS A 120 -0.47 23.48 -3.59
CA LYS A 120 0.65 23.18 -2.69
C LYS A 120 0.83 21.66 -2.53
N LEU A 121 -0.24 20.94 -2.18
CA LEU A 121 -0.20 19.48 -1.99
C LEU A 121 0.17 18.72 -3.26
N VAL A 122 -0.28 19.19 -4.43
CA VAL A 122 0.12 18.66 -5.74
C VAL A 122 1.61 18.89 -5.99
N SER A 123 2.12 20.10 -5.74
CA SER A 123 3.56 20.40 -5.90
C SER A 123 4.46 19.55 -4.99
N GLN A 124 3.93 19.12 -3.85
CA GLN A 124 4.62 18.24 -2.90
C GLN A 124 4.41 16.75 -3.19
N GLY A 125 3.64 16.39 -4.22
CA GLY A 125 3.34 15.01 -4.58
C GLY A 125 2.43 14.27 -3.59
N MET A 126 1.72 14.98 -2.71
CA MET A 126 0.76 14.42 -1.75
C MET A 126 -0.65 14.30 -2.34
N LEU A 127 -0.95 15.06 -3.39
CA LEU A 127 -2.09 14.87 -4.27
C LEU A 127 -1.60 14.76 -5.71
N LEU A 128 -2.35 14.04 -6.55
CA LEU A 128 -2.07 13.93 -7.97
C LEU A 128 -3.33 14.26 -8.76
N PRO A 129 -3.25 15.05 -9.85
CA PRO A 129 -4.38 15.23 -10.74
C PRO A 129 -4.71 13.90 -11.42
N ILE A 130 -6.00 13.62 -11.65
CA ILE A 130 -6.43 12.36 -12.28
C ILE A 130 -5.95 12.24 -13.74
N ASN A 131 -5.72 13.37 -14.40
CA ASN A 131 -5.07 13.52 -15.70
C ASN A 131 -4.47 14.92 -15.80
N GLU A 132 -3.57 15.14 -16.76
CA GLU A 132 -2.97 16.46 -16.98
C GLU A 132 -4.06 17.54 -17.19
N GLY A 133 -3.92 18.68 -16.50
CA GLY A 133 -4.89 19.78 -16.53
C GLY A 133 -6.18 19.57 -15.73
N ALA A 134 -6.40 18.40 -15.11
CA ALA A 134 -7.63 18.13 -14.36
C ALA A 134 -7.75 19.00 -13.09
N ARG A 135 -9.01 19.32 -12.73
CA ARG A 135 -9.38 19.96 -11.45
C ARG A 135 -9.92 18.96 -10.43
N GLN A 136 -9.58 17.69 -10.63
CA GLN A 136 -9.94 16.55 -9.78
C GLN A 136 -8.65 15.83 -9.40
N TYR A 137 -8.54 15.44 -8.14
CA TYR A 137 -7.31 14.99 -7.53
C TYR A 137 -7.53 13.72 -6.72
N THR A 138 -6.56 12.81 -6.78
CA THR A 138 -6.47 11.64 -5.91
C THR A 138 -5.30 11.82 -4.93
N ILE A 139 -5.21 10.96 -3.93
CA ILE A 139 -4.04 10.93 -3.06
C ILE A 139 -2.78 10.56 -3.84
N GLY A 140 -1.71 11.30 -3.58
CA GLY A 140 -0.38 11.07 -4.14
C GLY A 140 0.53 10.40 -3.13
N PHE A 141 1.24 9.36 -3.58
CA PHE A 141 2.26 8.68 -2.78
C PHE A 141 3.67 8.99 -3.28
N SER A 142 3.86 10.03 -4.10
CA SER A 142 5.21 10.44 -4.51
C SER A 142 5.94 11.20 -3.39
N ASN A 143 5.21 11.61 -2.36
CA ASN A 143 5.76 12.31 -1.20
C ASN A 143 6.44 11.34 -0.20
N ASN A 144 7.69 11.66 0.18
CA ASN A 144 8.49 10.85 1.11
C ASN A 144 7.84 10.62 2.48
N TYR A 145 7.02 11.54 2.97
CA TYR A 145 6.36 11.42 4.27
C TYR A 145 5.26 10.35 4.24
N LEU A 146 4.41 10.38 3.22
CA LEU A 146 3.34 9.41 3.04
C LEU A 146 3.90 8.03 2.69
N MET A 147 4.94 7.96 1.86
CA MET A 147 5.59 6.69 1.50
C MET A 147 6.13 5.94 2.71
N ARG A 148 6.74 6.64 3.66
CA ARG A 148 7.23 6.02 4.91
C ARG A 148 6.09 5.39 5.70
N GLY A 149 4.94 6.06 5.77
CA GLY A 149 3.74 5.51 6.41
C GLY A 149 3.18 4.30 5.67
N VAL A 150 3.11 4.36 4.33
CA VAL A 150 2.63 3.24 3.50
C VAL A 150 3.54 2.02 3.63
N ILE A 151 4.87 2.20 3.54
CA ILE A 151 5.84 1.10 3.70
C ILE A 151 5.73 0.48 5.09
N LYS A 152 5.58 1.32 6.13
CA LYS A 152 5.35 0.84 7.50
C LYS A 152 4.09 -0.02 7.58
N GLY A 153 2.95 0.47 7.08
CA GLY A 153 1.68 -0.27 7.09
C GLY A 153 1.75 -1.57 6.30
N LEU A 154 2.38 -1.55 5.11
CA LEU A 154 2.59 -2.76 4.30
C LEU A 154 3.43 -3.82 5.04
N ARG A 155 4.46 -3.40 5.78
CA ARG A 155 5.27 -4.30 6.61
C ARG A 155 4.49 -4.86 7.79
N GLU A 156 3.76 -4.02 8.52
CA GLU A 156 2.94 -4.43 9.67
C GLU A 156 1.82 -5.40 9.27
N GLN A 157 1.31 -5.30 8.04
CA GLN A 157 0.32 -6.20 7.48
C GLN A 157 0.92 -7.44 6.76
N GLY A 158 2.25 -7.59 6.76
CA GLY A 158 2.94 -8.77 6.21
C GLY A 158 3.01 -8.82 4.68
N PHE A 159 2.84 -7.68 3.99
CA PHE A 159 3.02 -7.59 2.53
C PHE A 159 4.47 -7.39 2.11
N ILE A 160 5.30 -6.84 3.01
CA ILE A 160 6.74 -6.69 2.81
C ILE A 160 7.44 -7.56 3.85
N PRO A 161 8.35 -8.47 3.43
CA PRO A 161 9.13 -9.25 4.39
C PRO A 161 9.90 -8.33 5.33
N GLN A 162 10.09 -8.77 6.58
CA GLN A 162 10.98 -8.06 7.48
C GLN A 162 12.39 -8.07 6.87
N PRO A 163 13.16 -6.98 6.98
CA PRO A 163 14.59 -7.06 6.69
C PRO A 163 15.17 -8.21 7.50
N LEU A 164 16.00 -9.04 6.88
CA LEU A 164 16.80 -10.02 7.62
C LEU A 164 17.54 -9.22 8.71
N GLU A 165 17.22 -9.50 9.98
CA GLU A 165 18.08 -9.07 11.08
C GLU A 165 19.39 -9.84 10.88
N ASN A 166 20.34 -9.21 10.18
CA ASN A 166 21.69 -9.75 10.17
C ASN A 166 22.25 -9.60 11.60
N PRO A 167 22.78 -10.68 12.21
CA PRO A 167 23.52 -10.59 13.45
C PRO A 167 24.77 -9.71 13.33
#